data_AF-A0A6B0UZ36-F1
#
_entry.id   AF-A0A6B0UZ36-F1
#
_cell.length_a   1.000
_cell.length_b   1.000
_cell.length_c   1.000
_cell.angle_alpha   90.00
_cell.angle_beta   90.00
_cell.angle_gamma   90.00
#
_symmetry.space_group_name_H-M   'P 1'
#
loop_
_entity.id
_entity.type
_entity.pdbx_description
1 polymer ?
#
loop_
_entity_poly.entity_id
_entity_poly.type
_entity_poly.pdbx_seq_one_letter_code
_entity_poly.pdbx_strand_id
1 'polypeptide(L)'
;DDVKSVADFLGELQTYHLAPGASEAFIVDRIVPLTLQASARCWLGSQAPFTSLADFQTRLRQEFPPAGYATQILRELEARTQHPDESLVRYIRVTQQLFKRADPKSPESDKVARVRRQCHPRYHVYLINRTFDTLEELARGTRLIEEALHAERNYVPPPPAKYALEPACA
;
A
#
# COMPACT_ATOMS: atom_id res chain seq x y z
N ASP A 1 -18.96 1.52 -1.75
CA ASP A 1 -18.78 0.49 -0.72
C ASP A 1 -17.54 -0.34 -1.03
N ASP A 2 -16.43 -0.03 -0.38
CA ASP A 2 -15.20 -0.82 -0.53
C ASP A 2 -15.41 -2.19 0.14
N VAL A 3 -15.60 -3.22 -0.68
CA VAL A 3 -15.68 -4.60 -0.19
C VAL A 3 -14.29 -5.00 0.31
N LYS A 4 -14.17 -5.15 1.63
CA LYS A 4 -12.92 -5.55 2.30
C LYS A 4 -12.43 -6.90 1.76
N SER A 5 -11.19 -6.96 1.28
CA SER A 5 -10.59 -8.22 0.83
C SER A 5 -10.24 -9.13 2.02
N VAL A 6 -10.11 -10.43 1.77
CA VAL A 6 -9.64 -11.41 2.77
C VAL A 6 -8.28 -11.00 3.34
N ALA A 7 -7.38 -10.46 2.51
CA ALA A 7 -6.08 -9.99 2.94
C ALA A 7 -6.18 -8.81 3.90
N ASP A 8 -7.09 -7.87 3.64
CA ASP A 8 -7.31 -6.70 4.49
C ASP A 8 -7.94 -7.10 5.83
N PHE A 9 -8.91 -8.01 5.82
CA PHE A 9 -9.50 -8.58 7.03
C PHE A 9 -8.45 -9.27 7.91
N LEU A 10 -7.60 -10.11 7.33
CA LEU A 10 -6.54 -10.80 8.07
C LEU A 10 -5.49 -9.82 8.63
N GLY A 11 -5.20 -8.73 7.91
CA GLY A 11 -4.31 -7.68 8.38
C GLY A 11 -4.84 -7.00 9.64
N GLU A 12 -6.12 -6.64 9.66
CA GLU A 12 -6.76 -6.04 10.83
C GLU A 12 -6.81 -7.00 12.01
N LEU A 13 -7.16 -8.28 11.77
CA LEU A 13 -7.19 -9.30 12.81
C LEU A 13 -5.81 -9.44 13.48
N GLN A 14 -4.74 -9.30 12.72
CA GLN A 14 -3.38 -9.32 13.25
C GLN A 14 -3.05 -8.06 14.06
N THR A 15 -3.55 -6.88 13.66
CA THR A 15 -3.47 -5.67 14.49
C THR A 15 -4.16 -5.86 15.83
N TYR A 16 -5.34 -6.49 15.86
CA TYR A 16 -6.05 -6.82 17.10
C TYR A 16 -5.29 -7.83 17.96
N HIS A 17 -4.66 -8.83 17.36
CA HIS A 17 -3.85 -9.81 18.10
C HIS A 17 -2.63 -9.18 18.78
N LEU A 18 -2.03 -8.17 18.17
CA LEU A 18 -0.90 -7.43 18.73
C LEU A 18 -1.31 -6.39 19.79
N ALA A 19 -2.62 -6.12 19.95
CA ALA A 19 -3.11 -5.18 20.94
C ALA A 19 -3.03 -5.80 22.37
N PRO A 20 -2.61 -5.03 23.39
CA PRO A 20 -2.56 -5.53 24.76
C PRO A 20 -3.92 -6.05 25.24
N GLY A 21 -3.93 -7.28 25.78
CA GLY A 21 -5.12 -7.88 26.40
C GLY A 21 -5.95 -8.81 25.50
N ALA A 22 -5.60 -8.98 24.22
CA ALA A 22 -6.29 -9.91 23.33
C ALA A 22 -5.59 -11.29 23.34
N SER A 23 -6.13 -12.25 24.10
CA SER A 23 -5.67 -13.64 24.00
C SER A 23 -6.07 -14.25 22.66
N GLU A 24 -5.27 -15.18 22.15
CA GLU A 24 -5.56 -15.88 20.89
C GLU A 24 -6.93 -16.58 20.92
N ALA A 25 -7.25 -17.24 22.04
CA ALA A 25 -8.54 -17.87 22.28
C ALA A 25 -9.70 -16.86 22.24
N PHE A 26 -9.53 -15.67 22.84
CA PHE A 26 -10.55 -14.62 22.77
C PHE A 26 -10.82 -14.18 21.32
N ILE A 27 -9.79 -14.08 20.48
CA ILE A 27 -9.94 -13.68 19.08
C ILE A 27 -10.71 -14.75 18.29
N VAL A 28 -10.30 -16.01 18.41
CA VAL A 28 -10.92 -17.12 17.67
C VAL A 28 -12.35 -17.38 18.14
N ASP A 29 -12.60 -17.39 19.45
CA ASP A 29 -13.89 -17.80 20.00
C ASP A 29 -14.92 -16.67 20.05
N ARG A 30 -14.48 -15.41 20.11
CA ARG A 30 -15.39 -14.25 20.30
C ARG A 30 -15.36 -13.27 19.14
N ILE A 31 -14.20 -12.94 18.59
CA ILE A 31 -14.08 -11.91 17.55
C ILE A 31 -14.40 -12.46 16.16
N VAL A 32 -13.83 -13.60 15.77
CA VAL A 32 -14.07 -14.21 14.45
C VAL A 32 -15.56 -14.45 14.17
N PRO A 33 -16.37 -15.03 15.09
CA PRO A 33 -17.78 -15.28 14.82
C PRO A 33 -18.66 -14.02 14.70
N LEU A 34 -18.21 -12.90 15.28
CA LEU A 34 -18.92 -11.63 15.22
C LEU A 34 -18.55 -10.79 13.98
N THR A 35 -17.37 -11.01 13.43
CA THR A 35 -16.82 -10.19 12.34
C THR A 35 -17.11 -10.77 10.95
N LEU A 36 -17.27 -12.08 10.82
CA LEU A 36 -17.62 -12.71 9.54
C LEU A 36 -19.11 -12.55 9.21
N GLN A 37 -19.37 -12.19 7.96
CA GLN A 37 -20.72 -11.94 7.42
C GLN A 37 -20.97 -12.80 6.17
N ALA A 38 -22.24 -12.92 5.78
CA ALA A 38 -22.68 -13.59 4.55
C ALA A 38 -22.04 -14.98 4.35
N SER A 39 -21.45 -15.23 3.18
CA SER A 39 -20.82 -16.53 2.83
C SER A 39 -19.73 -16.94 3.82
N ALA A 40 -18.96 -15.99 4.37
CA ALA A 40 -17.92 -16.28 5.36
C ALA A 40 -18.50 -16.75 6.71
N ARG A 41 -19.68 -16.26 7.08
CA ARG A 41 -20.41 -16.74 8.27
C ARG A 41 -20.96 -18.15 8.07
N CYS A 42 -21.52 -18.45 6.89
CA CYS A 42 -21.99 -19.79 6.56
C CYS A 42 -20.83 -20.79 6.55
N TRP A 43 -19.71 -20.42 5.93
CA TRP A 43 -18.48 -21.21 5.95
C TRP A 43 -18.02 -21.50 7.37
N LEU A 44 -17.95 -20.48 8.24
CA LEU A 44 -17.56 -20.65 9.65
C LEU A 44 -18.40 -21.72 10.37
N GLY A 45 -19.71 -21.73 10.17
CA GLY A 45 -20.62 -22.72 10.78
C GLY A 45 -20.40 -24.16 10.28
N SER A 46 -19.73 -24.34 9.15
CA SER A 46 -19.38 -25.66 8.59
C SER A 46 -17.98 -26.14 8.97
N GLN A 47 -17.15 -25.28 9.58
CA GLN A 47 -15.79 -25.63 9.95
C GLN A 47 -15.75 -26.42 11.27
N ALA A 48 -14.85 -27.41 11.34
CA ALA A 48 -14.41 -27.94 12.63
C ALA A 48 -13.73 -26.84 13.46
N PRO A 49 -13.77 -26.91 14.80
CA PRO A 49 -13.12 -25.94 15.68
C PRO A 49 -11.66 -25.68 15.26
N PHE A 50 -11.28 -24.41 15.22
CA PHE A 50 -9.90 -24.03 14.90
C PHE A 50 -9.00 -24.29 16.11
N THR A 51 -7.82 -24.83 15.85
CA THR A 51 -6.85 -25.15 16.93
C THR A 51 -6.01 -23.95 17.36
N SER A 52 -5.97 -22.91 16.52
CA SER A 52 -5.22 -21.67 16.71
C SER A 52 -5.76 -20.58 15.79
N LEU A 53 -5.36 -19.34 16.03
CA LEU A 53 -5.56 -18.23 15.10
C LEU A 53 -4.86 -18.51 13.77
N ALA A 54 -3.66 -19.09 13.80
CA ALA A 54 -2.92 -19.46 12.59
C ALA A 54 -3.66 -20.48 11.72
N ASP A 55 -4.32 -21.47 12.34
CA ASP A 55 -5.19 -22.44 11.65
C ASP A 55 -6.37 -21.73 10.99
N PHE A 56 -7.09 -20.87 11.73
CA PHE A 56 -8.16 -20.04 11.16
C PHE A 56 -7.69 -19.22 9.95
N GLN A 57 -6.58 -18.49 10.10
CA GLN A 57 -6.05 -17.66 9.00
C GLN A 57 -5.68 -18.51 7.78
N THR A 58 -5.13 -19.71 7.99
CA THR A 58 -4.74 -20.61 6.91
C THR A 58 -5.96 -21.10 6.15
N ARG A 59 -6.99 -21.59 6.84
CA ARG A 59 -8.21 -22.08 6.19
C ARG A 59 -8.96 -20.96 5.48
N LEU A 60 -9.02 -19.76 6.06
CA LEU A 60 -9.64 -18.59 5.42
C LEU A 60 -8.93 -18.19 4.11
N ARG A 61 -7.59 -18.26 4.08
CA ARG A 61 -6.80 -18.00 2.86
C ARG A 61 -6.95 -19.09 1.81
N GLN A 62 -7.38 -20.30 2.17
CA GLN A 62 -7.60 -21.38 1.22
C GLN A 62 -8.99 -21.33 0.60
N GLU A 63 -10.00 -20.92 1.37
CA GLU A 63 -11.41 -20.96 0.93
C GLU A 63 -11.78 -19.81 -0.02
N PHE A 64 -11.44 -18.57 0.36
CA PHE A 64 -12.06 -17.38 -0.23
C PHE A 64 -11.35 -16.79 -1.46
N PRO A 65 -10.02 -16.92 -1.64
CA PRO A 65 -9.40 -16.44 -2.86
C PRO A 65 -9.87 -17.22 -4.09
N PRO A 66 -10.07 -16.57 -5.24
CA PRO A 66 -10.42 -17.25 -6.48
C PRO A 66 -9.31 -18.20 -6.94
N ALA A 67 -9.65 -19.19 -7.77
CA ALA A 67 -8.67 -20.07 -8.39
C ALA A 67 -7.60 -19.26 -9.15
N GLY A 68 -6.32 -19.56 -8.88
CA GLY A 68 -5.18 -18.87 -9.48
C GLY A 68 -4.87 -17.49 -8.89
N TYR A 69 -5.51 -17.09 -7.77
CA TYR A 69 -5.29 -15.81 -7.11
C TYR A 69 -3.81 -15.47 -6.90
N ALA A 70 -3.01 -16.42 -6.39
CA ALA A 70 -1.58 -16.19 -6.15
C ALA A 70 -0.83 -15.80 -7.44
N THR A 71 -1.10 -16.50 -8.53
CA THR A 71 -0.52 -16.19 -9.85
C THR A 71 -1.03 -14.85 -10.40
N GLN A 72 -2.31 -14.54 -10.19
CA GLN A 72 -2.89 -13.27 -10.64
C GLN A 72 -2.29 -12.07 -9.90
N ILE A 73 -2.13 -12.16 -8.58
CA ILE A 73 -1.52 -11.11 -7.76
C ILE A 73 -0.04 -10.91 -8.09
N LEU A 74 0.71 -11.98 -8.40
CA LEU A 74 2.08 -11.85 -8.88
C LEU A 74 2.14 -11.13 -10.24
N ARG A 75 1.25 -11.50 -11.18
CA ARG A 75 1.14 -10.82 -12.48
C ARG A 75 0.75 -9.35 -12.33
N GLU A 76 -0.16 -9.05 -11.38
CA GLU A 76 -0.53 -7.67 -11.06
C GLU A 76 0.69 -6.89 -10.58
N LEU A 77 1.44 -7.42 -9.60
CA LEU A 77 2.69 -6.80 -9.12
C LEU A 77 3.71 -6.61 -10.25
N GLU A 78 3.79 -7.53 -11.20
CA GLU A 78 4.68 -7.42 -12.35
C GLU A 78 4.27 -6.33 -13.34
N ALA A 79 2.99 -6.26 -13.67
CA ALA A 79 2.44 -5.31 -14.63
C ALA A 79 2.20 -3.91 -14.05
N ARG A 80 2.24 -3.74 -12.72
CA ARG A 80 1.83 -2.52 -12.05
C ARG A 80 2.79 -1.34 -12.28
N THR A 81 2.41 -0.43 -13.18
CA THR A 81 3.04 0.89 -13.36
C THR A 81 2.19 1.99 -12.76
N GLN A 82 2.79 3.10 -12.34
CA GLN A 82 2.05 4.25 -11.79
C GLN A 82 1.13 4.89 -12.84
N HIS A 83 -0.12 5.16 -12.48
CA HIS A 83 -1.06 5.89 -13.33
C HIS A 83 -0.73 7.41 -13.34
N PRO A 84 -0.93 8.17 -14.43
CA PRO A 84 -0.64 9.61 -14.46
C PRO A 84 -1.35 10.45 -13.37
N ASP A 85 -2.57 10.07 -13.04
CA ASP A 85 -3.40 10.73 -12.00
C ASP A 85 -3.14 10.20 -10.59
N GLU A 86 -2.30 9.18 -10.44
CA GLU A 86 -1.95 8.61 -9.14
C GLU A 86 -0.75 9.35 -8.55
N SER A 87 -0.85 9.76 -7.28
CA SER A 87 0.30 10.33 -6.56
C SER A 87 1.37 9.26 -6.34
N LEU A 88 2.64 9.66 -6.30
CA LEU A 88 3.75 8.71 -6.11
C LEU A 88 3.66 8.05 -4.74
N VAL A 89 3.24 8.79 -3.72
CA VAL A 89 2.99 8.23 -2.38
C VAL A 89 1.91 7.14 -2.44
N ARG A 90 0.78 7.39 -3.14
CA ARG A 90 -0.29 6.40 -3.29
C ARG A 90 0.21 5.16 -4.02
N TYR A 91 0.94 5.34 -5.11
CA TYR A 91 1.53 4.25 -5.89
C TYR A 91 2.46 3.37 -5.05
N ILE A 92 3.35 3.99 -4.25
CA ILE A 92 4.26 3.26 -3.35
C ILE A 92 3.47 2.45 -2.34
N ARG A 93 2.44 3.03 -1.72
CA ARG A 93 1.60 2.35 -0.71
C ARG A 93 0.83 1.16 -1.30
N VAL A 94 0.27 1.31 -2.50
CA VAL A 94 -0.37 0.18 -3.22
C VAL A 94 0.65 -0.92 -3.49
N THR A 95 1.81 -0.55 -4.03
CA THR A 95 2.86 -1.50 -4.39
C THR A 95 3.41 -2.24 -3.17
N GLN A 96 3.56 -1.56 -2.02
CA GLN A 96 3.89 -2.20 -0.74
C GLN A 96 2.88 -3.29 -0.36
N GLN A 97 1.57 -3.01 -0.52
CA GLN A 97 0.54 -4.00 -0.21
C GLN A 97 0.55 -5.16 -1.21
N LEU A 98 0.82 -4.90 -2.48
CA LEU A 98 1.00 -5.95 -3.49
C LEU A 98 2.20 -6.85 -3.16
N PHE A 99 3.35 -6.28 -2.78
CA PHE A 99 4.49 -7.07 -2.32
C PHE A 99 4.15 -7.94 -1.12
N LYS A 100 3.48 -7.39 -0.10
CA LYS A 100 3.05 -8.18 1.08
C LYS A 100 2.19 -9.39 0.71
N ARG A 101 1.40 -9.29 -0.37
CA ARG A 101 0.49 -10.35 -0.83
C ARG A 101 1.16 -11.33 -1.81
N ALA A 102 1.94 -10.82 -2.76
CA ALA A 102 2.51 -11.58 -3.87
C ALA A 102 3.88 -12.19 -3.53
N ASP A 103 4.74 -11.41 -2.90
CA ASP A 103 6.13 -11.76 -2.62
C ASP A 103 6.63 -11.03 -1.36
N PRO A 104 6.19 -11.48 -0.16
CA PRO A 104 6.55 -10.81 1.09
C PRO A 104 8.05 -10.91 1.41
N LYS A 105 8.76 -11.84 0.76
CA LYS A 105 10.18 -12.12 1.02
C LYS A 105 11.13 -11.33 0.13
N SER A 106 10.64 -10.53 -0.84
CA SER A 106 11.56 -9.74 -1.66
C SER A 106 12.40 -8.79 -0.77
N PRO A 107 13.70 -8.63 -1.07
CA PRO A 107 14.52 -7.61 -0.44
C PRO A 107 13.96 -6.20 -0.67
N GLU A 108 14.06 -5.32 0.34
CA GLU A 108 13.58 -3.93 0.20
C GLU A 108 14.29 -3.18 -0.94
N SER A 109 15.58 -3.46 -1.19
CA SER A 109 16.33 -2.92 -2.33
C SER A 109 15.65 -3.20 -3.67
N ASP A 110 15.16 -4.43 -3.84
CA ASP A 110 14.53 -4.88 -5.09
C ASP A 110 13.15 -4.25 -5.24
N LYS A 111 12.42 -4.10 -4.13
CA LYS A 111 11.14 -3.39 -4.09
C LYS A 111 11.30 -1.92 -4.48
N VAL A 112 12.29 -1.23 -3.89
CA VAL A 112 12.63 0.16 -4.20
C VAL A 112 13.05 0.29 -5.67
N ALA A 113 13.94 -0.57 -6.14
CA ALA A 113 14.39 -0.55 -7.54
C ALA A 113 13.23 -0.74 -8.51
N ARG A 114 12.31 -1.66 -8.21
CA ARG A 114 11.10 -1.89 -9.02
C ARG A 114 10.20 -0.65 -9.06
N VAL A 115 9.89 -0.05 -7.90
CA VAL A 115 9.07 1.18 -7.84
C VAL A 115 9.72 2.31 -8.62
N ARG A 116 11.04 2.52 -8.49
CA ARG A 116 11.75 3.56 -9.27
C ARG A 116 11.63 3.33 -10.77
N ARG A 117 11.73 2.07 -11.23
CA ARG A 117 11.59 1.71 -12.65
C ARG A 117 10.16 1.86 -13.18
N GLN A 118 9.15 1.57 -12.36
CA GLN A 118 7.75 1.50 -12.77
C GLN A 118 6.92 2.74 -12.38
N CYS A 119 7.51 3.69 -11.67
CA CYS A 119 6.90 4.99 -11.42
C CYS A 119 6.83 5.84 -12.70
N HIS A 120 5.93 6.82 -12.69
CA HIS A 120 5.68 7.69 -13.83
C HIS A 120 6.96 8.47 -14.21
N PRO A 121 7.32 8.56 -15.50
CA PRO A 121 8.59 9.18 -15.94
C PRO A 121 8.86 10.58 -15.38
N ARG A 122 7.81 11.37 -15.12
CA ARG A 122 7.92 12.71 -14.48
C ARG A 122 8.75 12.71 -13.20
N TYR A 123 8.76 11.60 -12.46
CA TYR A 123 9.48 11.50 -11.18
C TYR A 123 10.94 11.07 -11.33
N HIS A 124 11.35 10.53 -12.48
CA HIS A 124 12.69 9.94 -12.65
C HIS A 124 13.81 10.95 -12.39
N VAL A 125 13.62 12.20 -12.83
CA VAL A 125 14.60 13.29 -12.64
C VAL A 125 14.86 13.59 -11.17
N TYR A 126 13.82 13.52 -10.34
CA TYR A 126 13.90 13.78 -8.90
C TYR A 126 14.48 12.60 -8.12
N LEU A 127 14.53 11.41 -8.74
CA LEU A 127 14.98 10.16 -8.12
C LEU A 127 16.39 9.75 -8.55
N ILE A 128 16.99 10.37 -9.57
CA ILE A 128 18.20 9.87 -10.26
C ILE A 128 19.41 9.71 -9.32
N ASN A 129 19.56 10.60 -8.34
CA ASN A 129 20.69 10.61 -7.38
C ASN A 129 20.24 10.45 -5.92
N ARG A 130 19.03 9.94 -5.69
CA ARG A 130 18.52 9.66 -4.34
C ARG A 130 18.52 8.16 -4.09
N THR A 131 19.05 7.77 -2.94
CA THR A 131 19.01 6.39 -2.45
C THR A 131 17.96 6.27 -1.35
N PHE A 132 17.29 5.12 -1.31
CA PHE A 132 16.29 4.79 -0.30
C PHE A 132 16.48 3.33 0.05
N ASP A 133 16.57 3.00 1.34
CA ASP A 133 16.82 1.63 1.79
C ASP A 133 15.50 0.84 1.88
N THR A 134 14.38 1.54 2.02
CA THR A 134 13.05 0.95 2.16
C THR A 134 12.00 1.69 1.33
N LEU A 135 10.89 1.00 1.03
CA LEU A 135 9.73 1.66 0.43
C LEU A 135 9.12 2.73 1.34
N GLU A 136 9.28 2.63 2.66
CA GLU A 136 8.82 3.65 3.61
C GLU A 136 9.61 4.95 3.48
N GLU A 137 10.94 4.85 3.39
CA GLU A 137 11.81 6.00 3.16
C GLU A 137 11.52 6.66 1.81
N LEU A 138 11.32 5.86 0.77
CA LEU A 138 10.92 6.36 -0.54
C LEU A 138 9.56 7.11 -0.44
N ALA A 139 8.57 6.56 0.27
CA ALA A 139 7.29 7.23 0.47
C ALA A 139 7.40 8.55 1.24
N ARG A 140 8.32 8.66 2.20
CA ARG A 140 8.59 9.93 2.91
C ARG A 140 9.30 10.93 2.02
N GLY A 141 10.37 10.52 1.33
CA GLY A 141 11.16 11.39 0.47
C GLY A 141 10.40 11.93 -0.75
N THR A 142 9.37 11.22 -1.20
CA THR A 142 8.53 11.62 -2.33
C THR A 142 7.53 12.73 -1.99
N ARG A 143 7.18 12.94 -0.72
CA ARG A 143 6.34 14.08 -0.31
C ARG A 143 6.99 15.42 -0.66
N LEU A 144 8.28 15.56 -0.40
CA LEU A 144 9.05 16.76 -0.76
C LEU A 144 9.10 16.99 -2.28
N ILE A 145 9.09 15.91 -3.07
CA ILE A 145 9.07 16.00 -4.53
C ILE A 145 7.69 16.48 -5.00
N GLU A 146 6.61 15.97 -4.41
CA GLU A 146 5.25 16.39 -4.73
C GLU A 146 4.98 17.84 -4.32
N GLU A 147 5.53 18.29 -3.19
CA GLU A 147 5.49 19.70 -2.77
C GLU A 147 6.21 20.61 -3.78
N ALA A 148 7.40 20.21 -4.25
CA ALA A 148 8.15 20.98 -5.26
C ALA A 148 7.39 21.06 -6.59
N LEU A 149 6.83 19.95 -7.06
CA LEU A 149 5.99 19.89 -8.27
C LEU A 149 4.72 20.75 -8.14
N HIS A 150 4.11 20.75 -6.95
CA HIS A 150 2.95 21.59 -6.67
C HIS A 150 3.33 23.08 -6.68
N ALA A 151 4.47 23.46 -6.10
CA ALA A 151 4.97 24.83 -6.15
C ALA A 151 5.28 25.28 -7.58
N GLU A 152 5.92 24.43 -8.38
CA GLU A 152 6.21 24.68 -9.80
C GLU A 152 4.94 24.92 -10.61
N ARG A 153 3.92 24.08 -10.42
CA ARG A 153 2.61 24.23 -11.10
C ARG A 153 1.92 25.55 -10.77
N ASN A 154 2.12 26.07 -9.56
CA ASN A 154 1.51 27.31 -9.09
C ASN A 154 2.44 28.53 -9.23
N TYR A 155 3.61 28.37 -9.85
CA TYR A 155 4.55 29.45 -10.03
C TYR A 155 3.97 30.55 -10.92
N VAL A 156 4.01 31.78 -10.42
CA VAL A 156 3.67 32.98 -11.19
C VAL A 156 4.94 33.81 -11.30
N PRO A 157 5.41 34.14 -12.52
CA PRO A 157 6.59 34.98 -12.67
C PRO A 157 6.36 36.35 -12.03
N PRO A 158 7.41 37.00 -11.50
CA PRO A 158 7.26 38.34 -10.96
C PRO A 158 6.76 39.30 -12.04
N PRO A 159 6.04 40.38 -11.66
CA PRO A 159 5.62 41.40 -12.61
C PRO A 159 6.83 41.92 -13.41
N PRO A 160 6.67 42.17 -14.73
CA PRO A 160 7.71 42.77 -15.54
C PRO A 160 8.30 44.03 -14.88
N ALA A 161 9.60 44.30 -15.03
CA ALA A 161 10.29 45.43 -14.39
C ALA A 161 9.63 46.79 -14.63
N LYS A 162 8.95 46.98 -15.76
CA LYS A 162 8.16 48.19 -16.07
C LYS A 162 6.96 48.44 -15.14
N TYR A 163 6.57 47.42 -14.36
CA TYR A 163 5.52 47.47 -13.33
C TYR A 163 6.09 47.25 -11.92
N ALA A 164 7.41 47.18 -11.76
CA ALA A 164 8.03 47.13 -10.45
C ALA A 164 7.90 48.50 -9.77
N LEU A 165 7.53 48.50 -8.48
CA LEU A 165 7.37 49.72 -7.68
C LEU A 165 8.69 50.42 -7.39
N GLU A 166 9.78 49.65 -7.36
CA GLU A 166 11.12 50.18 -7.16
C GLU A 166 11.78 50.50 -8.51
N PRO A 167 12.36 51.71 -8.67
CA PRO A 167 13.05 52.08 -9.89
C PRO A 167 14.34 51.26 -10.05
N ALA A 168 14.59 50.80 -11.28
CA ALA A 168 15.88 50.20 -11.63
C ALA A 168 16.96 51.30 -11.59
N CYS A 169 17.98 51.12 -10.75
CA CYS A 169 19.19 51.94 -10.82
C CYS A 169 19.98 51.54 -12.08
N ALA A 170 20.27 52.52 -12.94
CA ALA A 170 21.10 52.37 -14.12
C ALA A 170 22.58 52.17 -13.79
#